data_AF-A0A051TUM0-F1
#
_entry.id   AF-A0A051TUM0-F1
#
_cell.length_a   1.000
_cell.length_b   1.000
_cell.length_c   1.000
_cell.angle_alpha   90.00
_cell.angle_beta   90.00
_cell.angle_gamma   90.00
#
_symmetry.space_group_name_H-M   'P 1'
#
loop_
_entity.id
_entity.type
_entity.pdbx_description
1 polymer ?
#
loop_
_entity_poly.entity_id
_entity_poly.type
_entity_poly.pdbx_seq_one_letter_code
_entity_poly.pdbx_strand_id
1 'polypeptide(L)'
;MREMRRASQVHPLNMRNLWRGIGQGSVVVNSEVSLAMFIRLGGNAIIEESIFTRWFPSLLEPKECVPGRAGEGVRSVESIEGPALKKAVRPKLRMDVLRRDNFRCRICNRSPDAYGDIELHVHHVQPWGDGGLTEPSNLLTLCDTCHKGLDPHLEIRLLEKIPDGVIHPSASEVVDGEFGIGVQRYRELVANCADRRRIKDRRRRGN
;
A
#
# COMPACT_ATOMS: atom_id res chain seq x y z
N MET A 1 -1.32 -12.45 1.18
CA MET A 1 -0.83 -12.72 2.55
C MET A 1 -1.80 -12.09 3.54
N ARG A 2 -2.32 -12.85 4.51
CA ARG A 2 -3.14 -12.33 5.61
C ARG A 2 -2.37 -12.52 6.91
N GLU A 3 -2.43 -11.54 7.81
CA GLU A 3 -1.74 -11.59 9.10
C GLU A 3 -2.66 -11.10 10.22
N MET A 4 -2.58 -11.71 11.40
CA MET A 4 -3.28 -11.21 12.58
C MET A 4 -2.47 -10.08 13.21
N ARG A 5 -3.09 -8.92 13.43
CA ARG A 5 -2.47 -7.78 14.11
C ARG A 5 -3.32 -7.33 15.28
N ARG A 6 -2.65 -6.90 16.34
CA ARG A 6 -3.28 -6.26 17.50
C ARG A 6 -2.53 -4.98 17.81
N ALA A 7 -3.22 -4.00 18.40
CA ALA A 7 -2.55 -2.83 18.95
C ALA A 7 -1.52 -3.23 20.02
N SER A 8 -0.45 -2.46 20.10
CA SER A 8 0.64 -2.66 21.07
C SER A 8 1.08 -1.33 21.63
N GLN A 9 1.53 -1.33 22.88
CA GLN A 9 2.13 -0.15 23.49
C GLN A 9 3.36 0.31 22.71
N VAL A 10 3.61 1.61 22.71
CA VAL A 10 4.77 2.25 22.10
C VAL A 10 5.61 2.94 23.17
N HIS A 11 6.92 3.08 22.92
CA HIS A 11 7.76 3.91 23.78
C HIS A 11 7.51 5.40 23.45
N PRO A 12 6.93 6.19 24.37
CA PRO A 12 6.37 7.49 24.04
C PRO A 12 7.43 8.49 23.56
N LEU A 13 8.62 8.47 24.17
CA LEU A 13 9.72 9.36 23.77
C LEU A 13 10.25 9.03 22.38
N ASN A 14 10.32 7.73 22.03
CA ASN A 14 10.81 7.31 20.71
C ASN A 14 9.83 7.78 19.63
N MET A 15 8.53 7.59 19.88
CA MET A 15 7.50 7.97 18.93
C MET A 15 7.45 9.48 18.71
N ARG A 16 7.49 10.26 19.80
CA ARG A 16 7.53 11.72 19.74
C ARG A 16 8.77 12.24 19.00
N ASN A 17 9.93 11.65 19.24
CA ASN A 17 11.16 12.03 18.56
C ASN A 17 11.13 11.68 17.07
N LEU A 18 10.53 10.54 16.69
CA LEU A 18 10.37 10.16 15.29
C LEU A 18 9.53 11.19 14.53
N TRP A 19 8.36 11.56 15.06
CA TRP A 19 7.51 12.57 14.43
C TRP A 19 8.18 13.93 14.37
N ARG A 20 8.86 14.36 15.44
CA ARG A 20 9.63 15.61 15.44
C ARG A 20 10.73 15.59 14.37
N GLY A 21 11.39 14.45 14.16
CA GLY A 21 12.42 14.28 13.14
C GLY A 21 11.92 14.48 11.71
N ILE A 22 10.62 14.30 11.46
CA ILE A 22 9.98 14.58 10.16
C ILE A 22 9.17 15.89 10.18
N GLY A 23 9.45 16.79 11.12
CA GLY A 23 8.78 18.10 11.23
C GLY A 23 7.33 18.03 11.70
N GLN A 24 6.88 16.89 12.25
CA GLN A 24 5.51 16.68 12.70
C GLN A 24 5.40 16.80 14.22
N GLY A 25 4.34 17.48 14.68
CA GLY A 25 3.97 17.55 16.09
C GLY A 25 3.21 16.30 16.55
N SER A 26 3.02 16.19 17.87
CA SER A 26 2.13 15.19 18.47
C SER A 26 1.52 15.68 19.77
N VAL A 27 0.31 15.24 20.07
CA VAL A 27 -0.36 15.51 21.35
C VAL A 27 -0.20 14.31 22.29
N VAL A 28 -0.04 14.57 23.59
CA VAL A 28 -0.18 13.54 24.62
C VAL A 28 -1.61 13.58 25.13
N VAL A 29 -2.33 12.48 24.97
CA VAL A 29 -3.74 12.34 25.36
C VAL A 29 -3.81 11.57 26.67
N ASN A 30 -4.08 12.29 27.76
CA ASN A 30 -4.18 11.78 29.13
C ASN A 30 -5.50 12.19 29.82
N SER A 31 -6.44 12.73 29.05
CA SER A 31 -7.76 13.15 29.52
C SER A 31 -8.78 13.10 28.37
N GLU A 32 -10.06 13.03 28.71
CA GLU A 32 -11.14 13.01 27.71
C GLU A 32 -11.21 14.32 26.91
N VAL A 33 -10.84 15.45 27.51
CA VAL A 33 -10.74 16.74 26.82
C VAL A 33 -9.65 16.69 25.75
N SER A 34 -8.44 16.21 26.10
CA SER A 34 -7.35 16.05 25.13
C SER A 34 -7.68 15.03 24.04
N LEU A 35 -8.45 13.99 24.37
CA LEU A 35 -8.93 12.99 23.41
C LEU A 35 -9.93 13.62 22.42
N ALA A 36 -10.90 14.38 22.92
CA ALA A 36 -11.89 15.07 22.08
C ALA A 36 -11.22 16.09 21.14
N MET A 37 -10.24 16.84 21.65
CA MET A 37 -9.43 17.75 20.82
C MET A 37 -8.68 16.98 19.73
N PHE A 38 -8.03 15.86 20.08
CA PHE A 38 -7.32 15.03 19.12
C PHE A 38 -8.26 14.46 18.04
N ILE A 39 -9.40 13.88 18.42
CA ILE A 39 -10.38 13.34 17.45
C ILE A 39 -10.88 14.45 16.51
N ARG A 40 -11.08 15.67 17.02
CA ARG A 40 -11.58 16.80 16.22
C ARG A 40 -10.54 17.39 15.26
N LEU A 41 -9.28 17.45 15.68
CA LEU A 41 -8.21 18.14 14.95
C LEU A 41 -7.35 17.18 14.11
N GLY A 42 -7.28 15.91 14.49
CA GLY A 42 -6.42 14.90 13.87
C GLY A 42 -4.94 15.07 14.21
N GLY A 43 -4.07 14.45 13.41
CA GLY A 43 -2.61 14.48 13.57
C GLY A 43 -2.07 13.24 14.30
N ASN A 44 -0.96 13.42 15.02
CA ASN A 44 -0.32 12.35 15.79
C ASN A 44 -0.67 12.47 17.28
N ALA A 45 -0.95 11.35 17.94
CA ALA A 45 -1.15 11.31 19.38
C ALA A 45 -0.47 10.12 20.04
N ILE A 46 -0.01 10.34 21.27
CA ILE A 46 0.34 9.29 22.23
C ILE A 46 -0.81 9.26 23.22
N ILE A 47 -1.56 8.16 23.25
CA ILE A 47 -2.74 8.03 24.10
C ILE A 47 -2.38 7.17 25.30
N GLU A 48 -2.69 7.67 26.50
CA GLU A 48 -2.55 6.92 27.74
C GLU A 48 -3.40 5.64 27.68
N GLU A 49 -2.85 4.52 28.16
CA GLU A 49 -3.47 3.20 28.06
C GLU A 49 -4.87 3.14 28.69
N SER A 50 -5.05 3.84 29.82
CA SER A 50 -6.32 3.93 30.54
C SER A 50 -7.44 4.55 29.68
N ILE A 51 -7.11 5.63 28.96
CA ILE A 51 -8.01 6.32 28.02
C ILE A 51 -8.25 5.44 26.80
N PHE A 52 -7.19 4.86 26.22
CA PHE A 52 -7.28 4.05 25.01
C PHE A 52 -8.17 2.81 25.22
N THR A 53 -7.97 2.08 26.31
CA THR A 53 -8.71 0.85 26.62
C THR A 53 -10.20 1.14 26.84
N ARG A 54 -10.52 2.29 27.44
CA ARG A 54 -11.91 2.70 27.67
C ARG A 54 -12.64 3.08 26.39
N TRP A 55 -12.01 3.89 25.53
CA TRP A 55 -12.66 4.49 24.37
C TRP A 55 -12.53 3.66 23.09
N PHE A 56 -11.49 2.83 22.98
CA PHE A 56 -11.20 2.04 21.78
C PHE A 56 -10.93 0.56 22.10
N PRO A 57 -11.77 -0.12 22.89
CA PRO A 57 -11.52 -1.51 23.29
C PRO A 57 -11.42 -2.45 22.07
N SER A 58 -12.20 -2.21 21.03
CA SER A 58 -12.18 -3.01 19.79
C SER A 58 -10.90 -2.88 18.97
N LEU A 59 -10.02 -1.90 19.25
CA LEU A 59 -8.71 -1.78 18.60
C LEU A 59 -7.63 -2.62 19.29
N LEU A 60 -7.85 -3.05 20.53
CA LEU A 60 -6.95 -3.96 21.25
C LEU A 60 -7.11 -5.42 20.79
N GLU A 61 -8.29 -5.76 20.28
CA GLU A 61 -8.58 -7.10 19.77
C GLU A 61 -7.73 -7.42 18.54
N PRO A 62 -7.18 -8.64 18.43
CA PRO A 62 -6.49 -9.08 17.22
C PRO A 62 -7.44 -9.09 16.02
N LYS A 63 -7.08 -8.37 14.97
CA LYS A 63 -7.81 -8.33 13.70
C LYS A 63 -7.02 -9.00 12.59
N GLU A 64 -7.73 -9.70 11.71
CA GLU A 64 -7.13 -10.16 10.47
C GLU A 64 -6.91 -8.95 9.56
N CYS A 65 -5.66 -8.77 9.13
CA CYS A 65 -5.23 -7.66 8.30
C CYS A 65 -4.60 -8.16 7.00
N VAL A 66 -4.63 -7.28 6.00
CA VAL A 66 -3.95 -7.43 4.73
C VAL A 66 -3.14 -6.17 4.44
N PRO A 67 -2.10 -6.25 3.59
CA PRO A 67 -1.43 -5.07 3.07
C PRO A 67 -2.45 -4.10 2.47
N GLY A 68 -2.34 -2.83 2.85
CA GLY A 68 -3.07 -1.74 2.21
C GLY A 68 -2.45 -1.39 0.86
N ARG A 69 -2.87 -0.26 0.28
CA ARG A 69 -2.16 0.29 -0.89
C ARG A 69 -0.74 0.67 -0.49
N ALA A 70 0.14 0.81 -1.47
CA ALA A 70 1.50 1.28 -1.21
C ALA A 70 1.46 2.60 -0.43
N GLY A 71 2.07 2.63 0.77
CA GLY A 71 2.07 3.80 1.66
C GLY A 71 0.97 3.83 2.73
N GLU A 72 -0.11 3.05 2.61
CA GLU A 72 -1.22 3.02 3.59
C GLU A 72 -0.97 2.06 4.77
N GLY A 73 0.10 1.27 4.72
CA GLY A 73 0.39 0.27 5.75
C GLY A 73 -0.52 -0.96 5.62
N VAL A 74 -1.36 -1.23 6.63
CA VAL A 74 -2.27 -2.38 6.64
C VAL A 74 -3.71 -1.98 6.90
N ARG A 75 -4.62 -2.78 6.35
CA ARG A 75 -6.06 -2.63 6.49
C ARG A 75 -6.65 -3.87 7.14
N SER A 76 -7.65 -3.70 8.01
CA SER A 76 -8.42 -4.84 8.52
C SER A 76 -9.27 -5.44 7.40
N VAL A 77 -9.40 -6.76 7.37
CA VAL A 77 -10.24 -7.48 6.40
C VAL A 77 -11.70 -7.01 6.47
N GLU A 78 -12.17 -6.67 7.66
CA GLU A 78 -13.50 -6.10 7.92
C GLU A 78 -13.75 -4.76 7.20
N SER A 79 -12.69 -3.95 7.00
CA SER A 79 -12.78 -2.65 6.34
C SER A 79 -12.72 -2.73 4.81
N ILE A 80 -12.65 -3.94 4.25
CA ILE A 80 -12.44 -4.16 2.82
C ILE A 80 -13.70 -4.77 2.22
N GLU A 81 -14.13 -4.20 1.10
CA GLU A 81 -15.24 -4.76 0.35
C GLU A 81 -14.90 -6.20 -0.13
N GLY A 82 -15.82 -7.13 0.11
CA GLY A 82 -15.64 -8.55 -0.21
C GLY A 82 -15.11 -8.88 -1.63
N PRO A 83 -15.48 -8.15 -2.70
CA PRO A 83 -14.89 -8.35 -4.03
C PRO A 83 -13.36 -8.20 -4.08
N ALA A 84 -12.79 -7.26 -3.33
CA ALA A 84 -11.36 -6.96 -3.35
C ALA A 84 -10.51 -8.05 -2.68
N LEU A 85 -11.14 -8.88 -1.84
CA LEU A 85 -10.53 -10.03 -1.16
C LEU A 85 -10.50 -11.32 -2.01
N LYS A 86 -10.84 -11.24 -3.31
CA LYS A 86 -10.76 -12.37 -4.25
C LYS A 86 -9.73 -12.10 -5.34
N LYS A 87 -8.92 -13.10 -5.71
CA LYS A 87 -7.94 -12.99 -6.82
C LYS A 87 -8.60 -12.64 -8.16
N ALA A 88 -9.76 -13.25 -8.43
CA ALA A 88 -10.43 -13.09 -9.71
C ALA A 88 -11.04 -11.69 -9.85
N VAL A 89 -10.63 -10.97 -10.89
CA VAL A 89 -11.21 -9.67 -11.24
C VAL A 89 -12.61 -9.90 -11.82
N ARG A 90 -13.64 -9.32 -11.18
CA ARG A 90 -15.02 -9.43 -11.68
C ARG A 90 -15.16 -8.70 -13.02
N PRO A 91 -16.05 -9.16 -13.93
CA PRO A 91 -16.22 -8.53 -15.25
C PRO A 91 -16.48 -7.02 -15.19
N LYS A 92 -17.31 -6.55 -14.24
CA LYS A 92 -17.57 -5.12 -14.03
C LYS A 92 -16.30 -4.34 -13.71
N LEU A 93 -15.56 -4.77 -12.67
CA LEU A 93 -14.30 -4.15 -12.28
C LEU A 93 -13.25 -4.20 -13.40
N ARG A 94 -13.17 -5.30 -14.14
CA ARG A 94 -12.30 -5.43 -15.31
C ARG A 94 -12.62 -4.34 -16.35
N MET A 95 -13.90 -4.18 -16.68
CA MET A 95 -14.34 -3.16 -17.63
C MET A 95 -14.08 -1.73 -17.12
N ASP A 96 -14.26 -1.49 -15.82
CA ASP A 96 -13.99 -0.19 -15.22
C ASP A 96 -12.51 0.19 -15.29
N VAL A 97 -11.61 -0.77 -15.04
CA VAL A 97 -10.15 -0.57 -15.20
C VAL A 97 -9.78 -0.33 -16.66
N LEU A 98 -10.32 -1.12 -17.60
CA LEU A 98 -10.08 -0.92 -19.04
C LEU A 98 -10.55 0.46 -19.50
N ARG A 99 -11.74 0.90 -19.06
CA ARG A 99 -12.29 2.22 -19.40
C ARG A 99 -11.45 3.35 -18.83
N ARG A 100 -11.04 3.26 -17.55
CA ARG A 100 -10.14 4.23 -16.90
C ARG A 100 -8.84 4.38 -17.66
N ASP A 101 -8.31 3.26 -18.18
CA ASP A 101 -7.06 3.20 -18.91
C ASP A 101 -7.22 3.48 -20.42
N ASN A 102 -8.40 3.94 -20.85
CA ASN A 102 -8.75 4.26 -22.24
C ASN A 102 -8.52 3.08 -23.21
N PHE A 103 -8.73 1.84 -22.75
CA PHE A 103 -8.50 0.62 -23.53
C PHE A 103 -7.10 0.58 -24.16
N ARG A 104 -6.10 1.07 -23.43
CA ARG A 104 -4.69 1.13 -23.84
C ARG A 104 -3.81 0.45 -22.83
N CYS A 105 -2.77 -0.22 -23.32
CA CYS A 105 -1.69 -0.69 -22.45
C CYS A 105 -1.01 0.50 -21.78
N ARG A 106 -0.92 0.49 -20.45
CA ARG A 106 -0.35 1.62 -19.69
C ARG A 106 1.18 1.69 -19.73
N ILE A 107 1.84 0.66 -20.27
CA ILE A 107 3.29 0.65 -20.55
C ILE A 107 3.58 1.18 -21.96
N CYS A 108 3.08 0.52 -23.02
CA CYS A 108 3.43 0.84 -24.40
C CYS A 108 2.39 1.69 -25.16
N ASN A 109 1.26 2.03 -24.53
CA ASN A 109 0.17 2.86 -25.07
C ASN A 109 -0.60 2.29 -26.28
N ARG A 110 -0.27 1.07 -26.74
CA ARG A 110 -0.98 0.40 -27.83
C ARG A 110 -2.40 -0.05 -27.42
N SER A 111 -3.33 -0.07 -28.38
CA SER A 111 -4.74 -0.46 -28.22
C SER A 111 -5.19 -1.45 -29.32
N PRO A 112 -6.19 -2.31 -29.04
CA PRO A 112 -6.79 -3.19 -30.04
C PRO A 112 -7.34 -2.44 -31.27
N ASP A 113 -7.85 -1.22 -31.10
CA ASP A 113 -8.38 -0.41 -32.22
C ASP A 113 -7.32 -0.02 -33.25
N ALA A 114 -6.04 0.02 -32.87
CA ALA A 114 -4.93 0.39 -33.75
C ALA A 114 -4.16 -0.83 -34.26
N TYR A 115 -4.31 -1.99 -33.61
CA TYR A 115 -3.53 -3.20 -33.86
C TYR A 115 -4.38 -4.43 -33.55
N GLY A 116 -4.69 -5.24 -34.57
CA GLY A 116 -5.58 -6.40 -34.43
C GLY A 116 -5.01 -7.59 -33.62
N ASP A 117 -3.73 -7.57 -33.30
CA ASP A 117 -3.01 -8.61 -32.55
C ASP A 117 -2.90 -8.31 -31.04
N ILE A 118 -3.53 -7.23 -30.56
CA ILE A 118 -3.41 -6.81 -29.17
C ILE A 118 -4.54 -7.36 -28.31
N GLU A 119 -4.18 -8.23 -27.37
CA GLU A 119 -5.03 -8.61 -26.25
C GLU A 119 -4.68 -7.80 -24.99
N LEU A 120 -5.69 -7.23 -24.33
CA LEU A 120 -5.53 -6.47 -23.09
C LEU A 120 -5.92 -7.30 -21.87
N HIS A 121 -5.07 -7.25 -20.85
CA HIS A 121 -5.25 -7.89 -19.55
C HIS A 121 -5.30 -6.85 -18.44
N VAL A 122 -5.96 -7.21 -17.34
CA VAL A 122 -5.96 -6.42 -16.11
C VAL A 122 -4.96 -7.08 -15.17
N HIS A 123 -3.93 -6.34 -14.82
CA HIS A 123 -2.76 -6.78 -14.07
C HIS A 123 -2.80 -6.23 -12.65
N HIS A 124 -2.51 -7.08 -11.65
CA HIS A 124 -2.27 -6.65 -10.28
C HIS A 124 -0.84 -6.11 -10.13
N VAL A 125 -0.69 -4.80 -9.93
CA VAL A 125 0.64 -4.15 -9.79
C VAL A 125 1.40 -4.70 -8.58
N GLN A 126 0.75 -4.77 -7.41
CA GLN A 126 1.16 -5.64 -6.32
C GLN A 126 0.55 -7.02 -6.57
N PRO A 127 1.34 -8.08 -6.80
CA PRO A 127 0.81 -9.41 -7.07
C PRO A 127 -0.11 -9.92 -5.96
N TRP A 128 -1.16 -10.65 -6.34
CA TRP A 128 -2.10 -11.26 -5.40
C TRP A 128 -1.40 -12.13 -4.33
N GLY A 129 -0.40 -12.93 -4.76
CA GLY A 129 0.39 -13.78 -3.85
C GLY A 129 1.09 -13.00 -2.75
N ASP A 130 1.52 -11.78 -3.07
CA ASP A 130 2.23 -10.88 -2.16
C ASP A 130 1.27 -9.96 -1.37
N GLY A 131 -0.04 -10.21 -1.45
CA GLY A 131 -1.06 -9.48 -0.68
C GLY A 131 -1.68 -8.28 -1.39
N GLY A 132 -1.46 -8.11 -2.69
CA GLY A 132 -2.16 -7.08 -3.46
C GLY A 132 -3.65 -7.37 -3.61
N LEU A 133 -4.48 -6.40 -3.22
CA LEU A 133 -5.93 -6.49 -3.30
C LEU A 133 -6.45 -6.32 -4.73
N THR A 134 -7.63 -6.87 -5.02
CA THR A 134 -8.31 -6.74 -6.31
C THR A 134 -9.20 -5.49 -6.32
N GLU A 135 -8.56 -4.32 -6.32
CA GLU A 135 -9.21 -3.02 -6.30
C GLU A 135 -8.62 -2.09 -7.38
N PRO A 136 -9.36 -1.09 -7.89
CA PRO A 136 -8.90 -0.24 -9.00
C PRO A 136 -7.49 0.35 -8.80
N SER A 137 -7.16 0.75 -7.57
CA SER A 137 -5.88 1.30 -7.12
C SER A 137 -4.68 0.35 -7.22
N ASN A 138 -4.91 -0.95 -7.41
CA ASN A 138 -3.88 -1.96 -7.59
C ASN A 138 -3.97 -2.67 -8.95
N LEU A 139 -4.91 -2.26 -9.81
CA LEU A 139 -5.14 -2.87 -11.11
C LEU A 139 -4.75 -1.92 -12.24
N LEU A 140 -4.07 -2.44 -13.25
CA LEU A 140 -3.61 -1.69 -14.42
C LEU A 140 -3.83 -2.48 -15.71
N THR A 141 -4.17 -1.81 -16.80
CA THR A 141 -4.35 -2.43 -18.13
C THR A 141 -3.01 -2.61 -18.83
N LEU A 142 -2.68 -3.84 -19.20
CA LEU A 142 -1.45 -4.19 -19.94
C LEU A 142 -1.78 -5.04 -21.17
N CYS A 143 -1.04 -4.88 -22.27
CA CYS A 143 -1.11 -5.82 -23.38
C CYS A 143 -0.39 -7.13 -23.02
N ASP A 144 -0.73 -8.23 -23.70
CA ASP A 144 -0.13 -9.55 -23.48
C ASP A 144 1.41 -9.53 -23.49
N THR A 145 2.02 -8.83 -24.48
CA THR A 145 3.49 -8.70 -24.57
C THR A 145 4.10 -8.02 -23.34
N CYS A 146 3.55 -6.88 -22.92
CA CYS A 146 4.05 -6.17 -21.74
C CYS A 146 3.78 -6.97 -20.46
N HIS A 147 2.62 -7.60 -20.34
CA HIS A 147 2.25 -8.40 -19.18
C HIS A 147 3.20 -9.59 -18.98
N LYS A 148 3.51 -10.34 -20.05
CA LYS A 148 4.46 -11.46 -20.02
C LYS A 148 5.91 -11.02 -19.82
N GLY A 149 6.26 -9.83 -20.28
CA GLY A 149 7.60 -9.26 -20.14
C GLY A 149 7.94 -8.70 -18.75
N LEU A 150 6.96 -8.58 -17.85
CA LEU A 150 7.20 -8.12 -16.48
C LEU A 150 7.87 -9.21 -15.64
N ASP A 151 9.19 -9.09 -15.44
CA ASP A 151 9.95 -9.93 -14.51
C ASP A 151 10.87 -9.06 -13.63
N PRO A 152 10.65 -8.99 -12.31
CA PRO A 152 9.55 -9.61 -11.57
C PRO A 152 8.18 -9.02 -11.94
N HIS A 153 7.11 -9.78 -11.74
CA HIS A 153 5.72 -9.31 -11.92
C HIS A 153 5.32 -8.13 -11.01
N LEU A 154 6.15 -7.77 -10.03
CA LEU A 154 6.00 -6.58 -9.20
C LEU A 154 6.89 -5.46 -9.74
N GLU A 155 6.30 -4.45 -10.37
CA GLU A 155 7.01 -3.22 -10.76
C GLU A 155 6.34 -1.99 -10.11
N ILE A 156 6.96 -1.49 -9.03
CA ILE A 156 6.40 -0.41 -8.18
C ILE A 156 6.09 0.86 -8.99
N ARG A 157 6.87 1.17 -10.03
CA ARG A 157 6.66 2.35 -10.89
C ARG A 157 5.33 2.32 -11.63
N LEU A 158 4.71 1.16 -11.81
CA LEU A 158 3.40 1.06 -12.45
C LEU A 158 2.28 1.67 -11.59
N LEU A 159 2.49 1.86 -10.28
CA LEU A 159 1.54 2.57 -9.42
C LEU A 159 1.38 4.04 -9.85
N GLU A 160 2.45 4.68 -10.34
CA GLU A 160 2.42 6.07 -10.84
C GLU A 160 1.50 6.23 -12.07
N LYS A 161 1.15 5.13 -12.73
CA LYS A 161 0.30 5.12 -13.92
C LYS A 161 -1.19 4.95 -13.60
N ILE A 162 -1.53 4.72 -12.33
CA ILE A 162 -2.90 4.58 -11.82
C ILE A 162 -3.36 5.95 -11.30
N PRO A 163 -4.45 6.54 -11.84
CA PRO A 163 -4.96 7.84 -11.40
C PRO A 163 -5.22 7.95 -9.88
N ASP A 164 -5.68 6.87 -9.24
CA ASP A 164 -5.94 6.79 -7.79
C ASP A 164 -4.93 5.89 -7.03
N GLY A 165 -3.86 5.45 -7.69
CA GLY A 165 -2.82 4.60 -7.11
C GLY A 165 -1.76 5.50 -6.50
N VAL A 166 -2.02 6.06 -5.32
CA VAL A 166 -1.16 7.13 -4.80
C VAL A 166 0.28 6.65 -4.61
N ILE A 167 1.20 7.26 -5.35
CA ILE A 167 2.24 8.13 -4.76
C ILE A 167 2.15 9.51 -5.43
N HIS A 168 1.49 10.48 -4.77
CA HIS A 168 1.75 11.93 -4.85
C HIS A 168 1.04 12.60 -3.65
N PRO A 169 1.71 13.44 -2.87
CA PRO A 169 1.92 14.83 -3.24
C PRO A 169 3.14 14.89 -4.13
N SER A 170 3.07 15.75 -5.14
CA SER A 170 4.20 16.27 -5.89
C SER A 170 5.57 15.80 -5.41
N ALA A 171 5.99 14.63 -5.89
CA ALA A 171 7.41 14.23 -5.85
C ALA A 171 8.24 15.15 -6.76
N SER A 172 7.60 16.16 -7.39
CA SER A 172 8.20 17.31 -8.03
C SER A 172 8.14 18.61 -7.22
N GLU A 173 7.36 18.73 -6.13
CA GLU A 173 7.25 19.98 -5.33
C GLU A 173 7.72 19.83 -3.87
N VAL A 174 8.03 18.61 -3.42
CA VAL A 174 8.78 18.38 -2.16
C VAL A 174 10.19 17.86 -2.45
N VAL A 175 10.75 18.22 -3.62
CA VAL A 175 12.16 17.95 -3.98
C VAL A 175 13.04 18.99 -3.32
N ASP A 176 13.16 18.92 -2.00
CA ASP A 176 14.36 19.35 -1.32
C ASP A 176 15.12 18.09 -0.88
N GLY A 177 16.41 18.06 -1.23
CA GLY A 177 17.16 16.88 -1.62
C GLY A 177 17.32 15.75 -0.59
N GLU A 178 16.94 15.92 0.68
CA GLU A 178 17.10 14.88 1.71
C GLU A 178 15.96 13.85 1.74
N PHE A 179 14.70 14.27 1.52
CA PHE A 179 13.56 13.36 1.61
C PHE A 179 13.54 12.34 0.45
N GLY A 180 13.86 12.79 -0.77
CA GLY A 180 13.99 11.92 -1.94
C GLY A 180 15.08 10.86 -1.77
N ILE A 181 16.23 11.24 -1.22
CA ILE A 181 17.34 10.32 -0.91
C ILE A 181 16.90 9.31 0.14
N GLY A 182 16.18 9.74 1.19
CA GLY A 182 15.65 8.86 2.24
C GLY A 182 14.67 7.82 1.70
N VAL A 183 13.73 8.22 0.85
CA VAL A 183 12.76 7.32 0.20
C VAL A 183 13.47 6.33 -0.72
N GLN A 184 14.46 6.78 -1.50
CA GLN A 184 15.23 5.92 -2.40
C GLN A 184 16.06 4.89 -1.63
N ARG A 185 16.71 5.31 -0.54
CA ARG A 185 17.49 4.44 0.34
C ARG A 185 16.61 3.41 1.06
N TYR A 186 15.39 3.79 1.47
CA TYR A 186 14.41 2.85 2.01
C TYR A 186 13.93 1.84 0.97
N ARG A 187 13.63 2.29 -0.26
CA ARG A 187 13.23 1.41 -1.37
C ARG A 187 14.32 0.38 -1.70
N GLU A 188 15.59 0.80 -1.71
CA GLU A 188 16.74 -0.09 -1.91
C GLU A 188 16.90 -1.10 -0.77
N LEU A 189 16.73 -0.69 0.49
CA LEU A 189 16.76 -1.59 1.64
C LEU A 189 15.66 -2.65 1.60
N VAL A 190 14.44 -2.27 1.21
CA VAL A 190 13.30 -3.19 1.07
C VAL A 190 13.54 -4.19 -0.07
N ALA A 191 14.03 -3.73 -1.23
CA ALA A 191 14.38 -4.59 -2.35
C ALA A 191 15.46 -5.62 -1.96
N ASN A 192 16.52 -5.17 -1.29
CA ASN A 192 17.60 -6.04 -0.80
C ASN A 192 17.13 -7.04 0.27
N CYS A 193 16.17 -6.66 1.12
CA CYS A 193 15.57 -7.58 2.09
C CYS A 193 14.72 -8.67 1.41
N ALA A 194 13.99 -8.32 0.35
CA ALA A 194 13.21 -9.27 -0.43
C ALA A 194 14.11 -10.29 -1.15
N ASP A 195 15.22 -9.84 -1.72
CA ASP A 195 16.19 -10.73 -2.37
C ASP A 195 16.90 -11.66 -1.39
N ARG A 196 17.27 -11.19 -0.20
CA ARG A 196 17.86 -12.03 0.86
C ARG A 196 16.90 -13.12 1.34
N ARG A 197 15.59 -12.86 1.38
CA ARG A 197 14.57 -13.87 1.71
C ARG A 197 14.47 -14.92 0.60
N ARG A 198 14.44 -14.51 -0.69
CA ARG A 198 14.44 -15.43 -1.84
C ARG A 198 15.68 -16.33 -1.90
N ILE A 199 16.86 -15.80 -1.58
CA ILE A 199 18.11 -16.57 -1.52
C ILE A 199 18.07 -17.60 -0.38
N LYS A 200 17.56 -17.23 0.80
CA LYS A 200 17.38 -18.16 1.93
C LYS A 200 16.38 -19.27 1.62
N ASP A 201 15.27 -18.95 0.94
CA ASP A 201 14.26 -19.95 0.56
C ASP A 201 14.75 -20.90 -0.54
N ARG A 202 15.56 -20.41 -1.49
CA ARG A 202 16.23 -21.27 -2.49
C ARG A 202 17.23 -22.24 -1.84
N ARG A 203 18.02 -21.78 -0.86
CA ARG A 203 18.96 -22.64 -0.12
C ARG A 203 18.27 -23.69 0.75
N ARG A 204 17.05 -23.43 1.23
CA ARG A 204 16.24 -24.38 2.01
C ARG A 204 15.54 -25.45 1.16
N ARG A 205 15.33 -25.19 -0.13
CA ARG A 205 14.67 -26.13 -1.08
C ARG A 205 15.66 -26.99 -1.87
N GLY A 206 16.95 -26.66 -1.82
CA GLY A 206 18.03 -27.40 -2.47
C GLY A 206 18.84 -28.31 -1.53
N ASN A 207 18.28 -28.66 -0.38
CA ASN A 207 18.88 -29.56 0.62
C ASN A 207 17.83 -30.56 1.09
#